data_AF-A0A6L2NAH6-F1
#
_entry.id   AF-A0A6L2NAH6-F1
#
_cell.length_a   1.000
_cell.length_b   1.000
_cell.length_c   1.000
_cell.angle_alpha   90.00
_cell.angle_beta   90.00
_cell.angle_gamma   90.00
#
_symmetry.space_group_name_H-M   'P 1'
#
loop_
_entity.id
_entity.type
_entity.pdbx_description
1 polymer ?
#
loop_
_entity_poly.entity_id
_entity_poly.type
_entity_poly.pdbx_seq_one_letter_code
_entity_poly.pdbx_strand_id
1 'polypeptide(L)'
;MAIRSMSSTCTLLSSVPSLGYGKKSKGSSCSGVRMRVTMRDRGKNRKPLQKGRNLSIEAIQTVQALKRAPKFEDKQQEVIRSKFSRLLKFDMMAILRELLRQDQSLLALVVFADIQKEHWYKPDVSLYAEIILVLAKNGLFDKVDWIFLELKSEKGRLEAKKTEGFNKLLQTLMSCNLIELTMDCFELMKEVGCEPDRSTFKLLVCQLESKGEMSLSELIKEEAHKYYGDSLEFIDEQERDAVLKFSENCTPDNFDFSWICAGQPNKVILA
;
A
#
# COMPACT_ATOMS: atom_id res chain seq x y z
N MET A 1 -9.23 -34.69 -41.07
CA MET A 1 -8.01 -34.64 -41.92
C MET A 1 -8.13 -33.45 -42.85
N ALA A 2 -7.14 -32.54 -42.81
CA ALA A 2 -6.75 -31.51 -43.80
C ALA A 2 -7.67 -30.32 -44.20
N ILE A 3 -7.41 -29.16 -43.57
CA ILE A 3 -6.96 -27.84 -44.11
C ILE A 3 -7.05 -27.56 -45.65
N ARG A 4 -7.60 -26.37 -46.02
CA ARG A 4 -7.08 -25.29 -46.94
C ARG A 4 -8.28 -24.50 -47.54
N SER A 5 -8.44 -23.18 -47.41
CA SER A 5 -7.63 -21.99 -47.81
C SER A 5 -7.83 -21.51 -49.27
N MET A 6 -8.47 -20.33 -49.38
CA MET A 6 -8.25 -19.19 -50.30
C MET A 6 -8.55 -19.24 -51.81
N SER A 7 -9.29 -18.22 -52.27
CA SER A 7 -9.07 -17.38 -53.48
C SER A 7 -10.27 -16.41 -53.65
N SER A 8 -10.16 -15.08 -53.56
CA SER A 8 -9.55 -14.07 -54.45
C SER A 8 -10.40 -13.67 -55.68
N THR A 9 -10.35 -12.36 -55.98
CA THR A 9 -10.94 -11.57 -57.10
C THR A 9 -12.35 -11.02 -56.80
N CYS A 10 -12.67 -9.73 -56.99
CA CYS A 10 -12.51 -8.95 -58.21
C CYS A 10 -12.34 -7.43 -57.95
N THR A 11 -11.91 -6.76 -59.00
CA THR A 11 -11.20 -5.47 -59.05
C THR A 11 -12.11 -4.39 -59.66
N LEU A 12 -11.93 -3.13 -59.22
CA LEU A 12 -12.18 -1.84 -59.91
C LEU A 12 -13.56 -1.58 -60.55
N LEU A 13 -14.16 -0.42 -60.20
CA LEU A 13 -14.39 0.66 -61.17
C LEU A 13 -14.89 1.95 -60.50
N SER A 14 -14.14 3.00 -60.81
CA SER A 14 -14.46 4.43 -60.71
C SER A 14 -15.78 4.80 -61.38
N SER A 15 -16.52 5.76 -60.80
CA SER A 15 -17.04 6.92 -61.54
C SER A 15 -17.97 7.77 -60.66
N VAL A 16 -17.61 9.04 -60.49
CA VAL A 16 -18.50 10.13 -60.09
C VAL A 16 -19.46 10.42 -61.25
N PRO A 17 -20.73 10.76 -60.97
CA PRO A 17 -21.33 11.86 -61.73
C PRO A 17 -21.95 12.92 -60.81
N SER A 18 -21.80 14.13 -61.32
CA SER A 18 -22.22 15.43 -60.80
C SER A 18 -23.68 15.76 -61.10
N LEU A 19 -24.12 16.85 -60.43
CA LEU A 19 -25.21 17.79 -60.75
C LEU A 19 -26.65 17.44 -60.35
N GLY A 20 -27.22 18.36 -59.54
CA GLY A 20 -28.65 18.51 -59.34
C GLY A 20 -28.98 19.74 -58.48
N TYR A 21 -29.13 20.91 -59.13
CA TYR A 21 -29.66 22.12 -58.51
C TYR A 21 -31.15 21.92 -58.14
N GLY A 22 -31.51 22.15 -56.87
CA GLY A 22 -32.89 22.16 -56.37
C GLY A 22 -33.14 23.36 -55.45
N LYS A 23 -34.21 24.11 -55.74
CA LYS A 23 -34.56 25.42 -55.15
C LYS A 23 -35.05 25.35 -53.70
N LYS A 24 -34.66 26.39 -52.95
CA LYS A 24 -35.36 27.18 -51.89
C LYS A 24 -36.20 26.47 -50.82
N SER A 25 -35.81 26.69 -49.56
CA SER A 25 -36.72 27.18 -48.51
C SER A 25 -35.97 28.06 -47.50
N LYS A 26 -36.54 29.21 -47.15
CA LYS A 26 -36.11 30.09 -46.05
C LYS A 26 -36.86 29.67 -44.78
N GLY A 27 -36.16 29.69 -43.65
CA GLY A 27 -36.68 29.44 -42.30
C GLY A 27 -36.04 28.17 -41.71
N SER A 28 -35.40 28.14 -40.54
CA SER A 28 -35.46 29.02 -39.38
C SER A 28 -34.04 29.22 -38.81
N SER A 29 -33.84 30.36 -38.16
CA SER A 29 -32.64 30.66 -37.37
C SER A 29 -32.61 29.73 -36.15
N CYS A 30 -31.96 28.58 -36.27
CA CYS A 30 -31.49 27.83 -35.11
C CYS A 30 -30.11 28.38 -34.76
N SER A 31 -30.07 29.23 -33.74
CA SER A 31 -28.84 29.74 -33.12
C SER A 31 -27.94 28.56 -32.75
N GLY A 32 -26.97 28.25 -33.62
CA GLY A 32 -25.93 27.29 -33.34
C GLY A 32 -25.08 27.83 -32.20
N VAL A 33 -25.38 27.41 -30.97
CA VAL A 33 -24.47 27.59 -29.85
C VAL A 33 -23.22 26.78 -30.21
N ARG A 34 -22.21 27.47 -30.74
CA ARG A 34 -20.88 26.91 -30.91
C ARG A 34 -20.39 26.57 -29.52
N MET A 35 -20.53 25.30 -29.11
CA MET A 35 -19.94 24.81 -27.87
C MET A 35 -18.43 24.99 -27.99
N ARG A 36 -17.94 26.10 -27.40
CA ARG A 36 -16.51 26.29 -27.18
C ARG A 36 -16.14 25.29 -26.10
N VAL A 37 -15.56 24.16 -26.50
CA VAL A 37 -14.89 23.25 -25.56
C VAL A 37 -13.71 24.00 -24.99
N THR A 38 -13.92 24.71 -23.88
CA THR A 38 -12.84 25.26 -23.08
C THR A 38 -12.19 24.07 -22.39
N MET A 39 -10.98 23.71 -22.83
CA MET A 39 -10.14 22.79 -22.09
C MET A 39 -9.99 23.35 -20.67
N ARG A 40 -10.59 22.67 -19.69
CA ARG A 40 -10.38 23.03 -18.28
C ARG A 40 -8.88 22.91 -18.04
N ASP A 41 -8.24 24.02 -17.66
CA ASP A 41 -6.79 24.14 -17.49
C ASP A 41 -6.28 23.00 -16.59
N ARG A 42 -5.70 21.96 -17.20
CA ARG A 42 -5.19 20.78 -16.49
C ARG A 42 -3.84 21.07 -15.81
N GLY A 43 -3.30 22.27 -15.98
CA GLY A 43 -1.96 22.64 -15.53
C GLY A 43 -1.89 23.09 -14.07
N LYS A 44 -2.97 23.61 -13.49
CA LYS A 44 -2.88 24.39 -12.23
C LYS A 44 -3.00 23.61 -10.92
N ASN A 45 -3.19 22.28 -10.96
CA ASN A 45 -3.29 21.46 -9.74
C ASN A 45 -2.46 20.16 -9.79
N ARG A 46 -1.45 20.07 -10.65
CA ARG A 46 -0.45 19.02 -10.47
C ARG A 46 0.49 19.49 -9.38
N LYS A 47 0.31 18.93 -8.16
CA LYS A 47 1.38 18.92 -7.16
C LYS A 47 2.67 18.50 -7.90
N PRO A 48 3.82 19.16 -7.66
CA PRO A 48 5.06 18.77 -8.32
C PRO A 48 5.24 17.26 -8.16
N LEU A 49 5.56 16.56 -9.26
CA LEU A 49 6.06 15.19 -9.18
C LEU A 49 7.28 15.28 -8.29
N GLN A 50 7.15 14.84 -7.03
CA GLN A 50 8.20 14.99 -6.05
C GLN A 50 9.49 14.41 -6.64
N LYS A 51 10.50 15.28 -6.76
CA LYS A 51 11.82 14.95 -7.27
C LYS A 51 12.37 13.85 -6.35
N GLY A 52 12.51 12.62 -6.86
CA GLY A 52 13.02 11.47 -6.10
C GLY A 52 12.18 10.18 -6.13
N ARG A 53 11.00 10.16 -6.76
CA ARG A 53 10.15 8.95 -6.83
C ARG A 53 10.20 8.30 -8.21
N ASN A 54 11.04 7.29 -8.35
CA ASN A 54 11.31 6.62 -9.62
C ASN A 54 10.33 5.46 -9.87
N LEU A 55 9.05 5.76 -10.08
CA LEU A 55 8.14 4.78 -10.69
C LEU A 55 8.46 4.69 -12.19
N SER A 56 8.59 3.47 -12.71
CA SER A 56 8.74 3.27 -14.15
C SER A 56 7.48 3.75 -14.88
N ILE A 57 7.62 4.05 -16.17
CA ILE A 57 6.48 4.46 -17.02
C ILE A 57 5.40 3.35 -17.02
N GLU A 58 5.83 2.09 -17.05
CA GLU A 58 4.95 0.93 -17.00
C GLU A 58 4.20 0.84 -15.66
N ALA A 59 4.89 1.10 -14.54
CA ALA A 59 4.28 1.14 -13.22
C ALA A 59 3.21 2.24 -13.13
N ILE A 60 3.51 3.45 -13.63
CA ILE A 60 2.56 4.56 -13.66
C ILE A 60 1.33 4.20 -14.50
N GLN A 61 1.53 3.65 -15.69
CA GLN A 61 0.43 3.25 -16.57
C GLN A 61 -0.42 2.15 -15.94
N THR A 62 0.20 1.20 -15.25
CA THR A 62 -0.50 0.10 -14.58
C THR A 62 -1.34 0.60 -13.41
N VAL A 63 -0.80 1.46 -12.53
CA VAL A 63 -1.57 2.11 -11.45
C VAL A 63 -2.77 2.85 -12.02
N GLN A 64 -2.57 3.62 -13.09
CA GLN A 64 -3.67 4.37 -13.68
C GLN A 64 -4.70 3.47 -14.37
N ALA A 65 -4.29 2.36 -14.97
CA ALA A 65 -5.20 1.39 -15.58
C ALA A 65 -6.06 0.71 -14.49
N LEU A 66 -5.44 0.27 -13.40
CA LEU A 66 -6.13 -0.34 -12.26
C LEU A 66 -7.16 0.61 -11.64
N LYS A 67 -6.82 1.90 -11.49
CA LYS A 67 -7.74 2.91 -10.96
C LYS A 67 -8.90 3.27 -11.88
N ARG A 68 -8.71 3.14 -13.20
CA ARG A 68 -9.77 3.41 -14.21
C ARG A 68 -10.64 2.20 -14.45
N ALA A 69 -10.14 0.99 -14.18
CA ALA A 69 -10.95 -0.22 -14.25
C ALA A 69 -12.14 -0.06 -13.31
N PRO A 70 -13.36 -0.38 -13.76
CA PRO A 70 -14.51 -0.33 -12.88
C PRO A 70 -14.31 -1.34 -11.73
N LYS A 71 -14.96 -1.10 -10.59
CA LYS A 71 -14.80 -1.88 -9.34
C LYS A 71 -15.29 -3.34 -9.42
N PHE A 72 -15.51 -3.86 -10.64
CA PHE A 72 -15.80 -5.27 -10.86
C PHE A 72 -14.49 -6.06 -10.89
N GLU A 73 -14.42 -7.09 -10.06
CA GLU A 73 -13.21 -7.91 -9.87
C GLU A 73 -12.65 -8.42 -11.21
N ASP A 74 -13.50 -8.87 -12.14
CA ASP A 74 -13.07 -9.42 -13.43
C ASP A 74 -12.22 -8.46 -14.27
N LYS A 75 -12.61 -7.17 -14.31
CA LYS A 75 -11.90 -6.16 -15.10
C LYS A 75 -10.61 -5.70 -14.43
N GLN A 76 -10.58 -5.66 -13.10
CA GLN A 76 -9.35 -5.40 -12.36
C GLN A 76 -8.37 -6.56 -12.52
N GLN A 77 -8.85 -7.79 -12.43
CA GLN A 77 -8.06 -9.01 -12.68
C GLN A 77 -7.52 -9.06 -14.11
N GLU A 78 -8.28 -8.60 -15.12
CA GLU A 78 -7.79 -8.51 -16.50
C GLU A 78 -6.59 -7.55 -16.62
N VAL A 79 -6.66 -6.37 -15.98
CA VAL A 79 -5.54 -5.43 -15.93
C VAL A 79 -4.33 -6.04 -15.23
N ILE A 80 -4.56 -6.78 -14.14
CA ILE A 80 -3.49 -7.46 -13.42
C ILE A 80 -2.81 -8.49 -14.31
N ARG A 81 -3.58 -9.42 -14.90
CA ARG A 81 -3.05 -10.48 -15.77
C ARG A 81 -2.30 -9.92 -16.99
N SER A 82 -2.81 -8.85 -17.59
CA SER A 82 -2.26 -8.29 -18.83
C SER A 82 -1.09 -7.34 -18.63
N LYS A 83 -1.10 -6.54 -17.54
CA LYS A 83 -0.11 -5.48 -17.29
C LYS A 83 0.75 -5.76 -16.06
N PHE A 84 0.14 -6.10 -14.93
CA PHE A 84 0.85 -6.19 -13.65
C PHE A 84 1.75 -7.43 -13.55
N SER A 85 1.24 -8.62 -13.84
CA SER A 85 1.97 -9.89 -13.71
C SER A 85 3.16 -10.06 -14.66
N ARG A 86 3.36 -9.11 -15.58
CA ARG A 86 4.51 -9.09 -16.51
C ARG A 86 5.64 -8.19 -16.02
N LEU A 87 5.41 -7.44 -14.95
CA LEU A 87 6.36 -6.47 -14.43
C LEU A 87 7.45 -7.16 -13.61
N LEU A 88 8.57 -6.47 -13.49
CA LEU A 88 9.65 -6.90 -12.61
C LEU A 88 9.28 -6.66 -11.14
N LYS A 89 9.90 -7.43 -10.23
CA LYS A 89 9.77 -7.27 -8.77
C LYS A 89 9.81 -5.81 -8.32
N PHE A 90 10.77 -5.03 -8.83
CA PHE A 90 10.94 -3.62 -8.46
C PHE A 90 9.67 -2.80 -8.76
N ASP A 91 9.10 -2.95 -9.95
CA ASP A 91 7.91 -2.22 -10.37
C ASP A 91 6.66 -2.70 -9.64
N MET A 92 6.51 -4.01 -9.43
CA MET A 92 5.38 -4.57 -8.66
C MET A 92 5.35 -4.02 -7.23
N MET A 93 6.51 -3.98 -6.57
CA MET A 93 6.65 -3.39 -5.23
C MET A 93 6.40 -1.87 -5.24
N ALA A 94 6.89 -1.15 -6.27
CA ALA A 94 6.66 0.29 -6.40
C ALA A 94 5.17 0.62 -6.60
N ILE A 95 4.45 -0.18 -7.39
CA ILE A 95 3.01 -0.06 -7.60
C ILE A 95 2.26 -0.27 -6.28
N LEU A 96 2.56 -1.35 -5.55
CA LEU A 96 1.91 -1.64 -4.27
C LEU A 96 2.06 -0.46 -3.31
N ARG A 97 3.28 0.02 -3.10
CA ARG A 97 3.55 1.17 -2.22
C ARG A 97 2.89 2.45 -2.71
N GLU A 98 2.85 2.69 -4.02
CA GLU A 98 2.16 3.86 -4.56
C GLU A 98 0.64 3.78 -4.38
N LEU A 99 0.04 2.59 -4.46
CA LEU A 99 -1.38 2.39 -4.17
C LEU A 99 -1.71 2.63 -2.70
N LEU A 100 -0.90 2.09 -1.79
CA LEU A 100 -1.01 2.35 -0.34
C LEU A 100 -0.88 3.84 -0.04
N ARG A 101 0.09 4.52 -0.65
CA ARG A 101 0.31 5.97 -0.50
C ARG A 101 -0.83 6.82 -1.07
N GLN A 102 -1.55 6.32 -2.07
CA GLN A 102 -2.74 6.96 -2.64
C GLN A 102 -4.03 6.57 -1.90
N ASP A 103 -3.91 5.85 -0.78
CA ASP A 103 -5.02 5.37 0.03
C ASP A 103 -6.01 4.49 -0.77
N GLN A 104 -5.50 3.78 -1.78
CA GLN A 104 -6.25 2.80 -2.56
C GLN A 104 -6.13 1.42 -1.91
N SER A 105 -6.52 1.31 -0.64
CA SER A 105 -6.28 0.14 0.22
C SER A 105 -6.80 -1.18 -0.36
N LEU A 106 -8.05 -1.20 -0.85
CA LEU A 106 -8.64 -2.39 -1.46
C LEU A 106 -7.89 -2.84 -2.72
N LEU A 107 -7.48 -1.89 -3.57
CA LEU A 107 -6.72 -2.21 -4.78
C LEU A 107 -5.30 -2.69 -4.44
N ALA A 108 -4.69 -2.11 -3.40
CA ALA A 108 -3.43 -2.57 -2.87
C ALA A 108 -3.51 -4.03 -2.39
N LEU A 109 -4.62 -4.44 -1.75
CA LEU A 109 -4.84 -5.85 -1.37
C LEU A 109 -4.91 -6.79 -2.56
N VAL A 110 -5.64 -6.41 -3.62
CA VAL A 110 -5.70 -7.23 -4.84
C VAL A 110 -4.31 -7.39 -5.44
N VAL A 111 -3.56 -6.28 -5.55
CA VAL A 111 -2.18 -6.29 -6.05
C VAL A 111 -1.25 -7.11 -5.16
N PHE A 112 -1.41 -7.03 -3.83
CA PHE A 112 -0.63 -7.80 -2.87
C PHE A 112 -0.89 -9.31 -3.02
N ALA A 113 -2.15 -9.72 -3.19
CA ALA A 113 -2.52 -11.11 -3.43
C ALA A 113 -1.85 -11.69 -4.69
N ASP A 114 -1.64 -10.88 -5.73
CA ASP A 114 -0.88 -11.30 -6.91
C ASP A 114 0.64 -11.31 -6.68
N ILE A 115 1.18 -10.38 -5.88
CA ILE A 115 2.59 -10.41 -5.46
C ILE A 115 2.89 -11.70 -4.69
N GLN A 116 1.98 -12.16 -3.84
CA GLN A 116 2.19 -13.38 -3.03
C GLN A 116 2.34 -14.66 -3.88
N LYS A 117 1.81 -14.65 -5.11
CA LYS A 117 1.93 -15.77 -6.05
C LYS A 117 3.27 -15.80 -6.78
N GLU A 118 4.06 -14.73 -6.69
CA GLU A 118 5.32 -14.62 -7.40
C GLU A 118 6.42 -15.48 -6.78
N HIS A 119 7.24 -16.11 -7.62
CA HIS A 119 8.32 -17.01 -7.18
C HIS A 119 9.38 -16.33 -6.29
N TRP A 120 9.58 -15.02 -6.44
CA TRP A 120 10.54 -14.24 -5.65
C TRP A 120 9.96 -13.72 -4.34
N TYR A 121 8.67 -13.96 -4.08
CA TYR A 121 7.98 -13.45 -2.90
C TYR A 121 8.52 -14.10 -1.61
N LYS A 122 8.82 -13.24 -0.66
CA LYS A 122 9.16 -13.59 0.71
C LYS A 122 8.37 -12.67 1.64
N PRO A 123 7.71 -13.20 2.67
CA PRO A 123 6.90 -12.37 3.55
C PRO A 123 7.80 -11.37 4.29
N ASP A 124 7.37 -10.12 4.34
CA ASP A 124 8.09 -9.02 4.98
C ASP A 124 7.17 -8.33 5.98
N VAL A 125 7.43 -8.52 7.27
CA VAL A 125 6.62 -7.97 8.38
C VAL A 125 6.46 -6.44 8.24
N SER A 126 7.49 -5.75 7.72
CA SER A 126 7.45 -4.29 7.54
C SER A 126 6.43 -3.86 6.48
N LEU A 127 6.24 -4.69 5.44
CA LEU A 127 5.24 -4.47 4.39
C LEU A 127 3.84 -4.74 4.90
N TYR A 128 3.66 -5.82 5.68
CA TYR A 128 2.40 -6.11 6.35
C TYR A 128 1.98 -4.97 7.28
N ALA A 129 2.92 -4.40 8.04
CA ALA A 129 2.67 -3.20 8.85
C ALA A 129 2.16 -2.01 8.03
N GLU A 130 2.76 -1.75 6.86
CA GLU A 130 2.29 -0.67 5.96
C GLU A 130 0.87 -0.91 5.44
N ILE A 131 0.55 -2.14 5.05
CA ILE A 131 -0.79 -2.51 4.57
C ILE A 131 -1.81 -2.37 5.70
N ILE A 132 -1.52 -2.93 6.87
CA ILE A 132 -2.39 -2.87 8.06
C ILE A 132 -2.65 -1.42 8.46
N LEU A 133 -1.63 -0.57 8.49
CA LEU A 133 -1.78 0.85 8.82
C LEU A 133 -2.82 1.53 7.92
N VAL A 134 -2.72 1.35 6.59
CA VAL A 134 -3.63 1.98 5.62
C VAL A 134 -5.04 1.38 5.72
N LEU A 135 -5.17 0.08 6.00
CA LEU A 135 -6.48 -0.55 6.21
C LEU A 135 -7.16 -0.05 7.48
N ALA A 136 -6.44 -0.03 8.60
CA ALA A 136 -6.95 0.41 9.89
C ALA A 136 -7.37 1.89 9.86
N LYS A 137 -6.58 2.75 9.18
CA LYS A 137 -6.95 4.15 8.94
C LYS A 137 -8.27 4.32 8.18
N ASN A 138 -8.58 3.39 7.28
CA ASN A 138 -9.83 3.36 6.54
C ASN A 138 -10.99 2.66 7.29
N GLY A 139 -10.77 2.24 8.53
CA GLY A 139 -11.76 1.49 9.32
C GLY A 139 -12.06 0.10 8.78
N LEU A 140 -11.20 -0.46 7.92
CA LEU A 140 -11.40 -1.78 7.31
C LEU A 140 -10.87 -2.89 8.23
N PHE A 141 -11.37 -2.96 9.46
CA PHE A 141 -10.85 -3.87 10.49
C PHE A 141 -10.97 -5.36 10.12
N ASP A 142 -12.06 -5.78 9.47
CA ASP A 142 -12.20 -7.15 8.94
C ASP A 142 -11.04 -7.54 8.00
N LYS A 143 -10.52 -6.58 7.23
CA LYS A 143 -9.39 -6.80 6.33
C LYS A 143 -8.06 -6.76 7.06
N VAL A 144 -7.96 -6.01 8.15
CA VAL A 144 -6.79 -6.01 9.04
C VAL A 144 -6.63 -7.40 9.66
N ASP A 145 -7.70 -7.96 10.23
CA ASP A 145 -7.69 -9.29 10.82
C ASP A 145 -7.31 -10.35 9.78
N TRP A 146 -7.87 -10.24 8.56
CA TRP A 146 -7.54 -11.15 7.47
C TRP A 146 -6.06 -11.08 7.07
N ILE A 147 -5.50 -9.88 6.88
CA ILE A 147 -4.08 -9.70 6.54
C ILE A 147 -3.16 -10.19 7.66
N PHE A 148 -3.54 -9.96 8.91
CA PHE A 148 -2.74 -10.41 10.05
C PHE A 148 -2.79 -11.93 10.21
N LEU A 149 -3.94 -12.57 9.97
CA LEU A 149 -4.06 -14.02 9.92
C LEU A 149 -3.20 -14.61 8.79
N GLU A 150 -3.17 -13.94 7.64
CA GLU A 150 -2.31 -14.32 6.53
C GLU A 150 -0.83 -14.26 6.92
N LEU A 151 -0.38 -13.19 7.59
CA LEU A 151 0.98 -13.11 8.14
C LEU A 151 1.29 -14.27 9.09
N LYS A 152 0.37 -14.60 10.01
CA LYS A 152 0.51 -15.74 10.93
C LYS A 152 0.64 -17.08 10.17
N SER A 153 -0.10 -17.25 9.08
CA SER A 153 -0.01 -18.46 8.24
C SER A 153 1.36 -18.64 7.57
N GLU A 154 2.06 -17.53 7.32
CA GLU A 154 3.38 -17.52 6.69
C GLU A 154 4.54 -17.58 7.70
N LYS A 155 4.27 -17.84 9.00
CA LYS A 155 5.28 -17.77 10.07
C LYS A 155 6.57 -18.53 9.82
N GLY A 156 6.49 -19.72 9.21
CA GLY A 156 7.66 -20.54 8.88
C GLY A 156 8.56 -19.97 7.78
N ARG A 157 8.12 -18.91 7.09
CA ARG A 157 8.87 -18.20 6.04
C ARG A 157 9.38 -16.82 6.51
N LEU A 158 9.06 -16.41 7.75
CA LEU A 158 9.51 -15.14 8.31
C LEU A 158 10.97 -15.22 8.74
N GLU A 159 11.69 -14.11 8.58
CA GLU A 159 13.09 -14.01 8.96
C GLU A 159 13.23 -13.61 10.43
N ALA A 160 13.60 -14.56 11.30
CA ALA A 160 13.78 -14.36 12.74
C ALA A 160 14.78 -13.24 13.12
N LYS A 161 15.71 -12.89 12.22
CA LYS A 161 16.72 -11.85 12.48
C LYS A 161 16.21 -10.41 12.29
N LYS A 162 14.99 -10.22 11.76
CA LYS A 162 14.47 -8.89 11.40
C LYS A 162 13.53 -8.32 12.49
N THR A 163 14.09 -8.01 13.65
CA THR A 163 13.38 -7.38 14.77
C THR A 163 12.72 -6.05 14.40
N GLU A 164 13.34 -5.27 13.51
CA GLU A 164 12.82 -3.97 13.07
C GLU A 164 11.42 -4.06 12.44
N GLY A 165 11.14 -5.13 11.69
CA GLY A 165 9.83 -5.31 11.05
C GLY A 165 8.72 -5.58 12.06
N PHE A 166 9.00 -6.41 13.08
CA PHE A 166 8.07 -6.68 14.18
C PHE A 166 7.85 -5.43 15.03
N ASN A 167 8.89 -4.68 15.36
CA ASN A 167 8.76 -3.42 16.10
C ASN A 167 7.87 -2.43 15.34
N LYS A 168 8.04 -2.29 14.02
CA LYS A 168 7.18 -1.45 13.18
C LYS A 168 5.72 -1.92 13.19
N LEU A 169 5.49 -3.23 13.13
CA LEU A 169 4.14 -3.79 13.19
C LEU A 169 3.47 -3.56 14.56
N LEU A 170 4.17 -3.84 15.66
CA LEU A 170 3.68 -3.58 17.02
C LEU A 170 3.33 -2.10 17.21
N GLN A 171 4.23 -1.21 16.78
CA GLN A 171 3.98 0.23 16.83
C GLN A 171 2.75 0.64 16.01
N THR A 172 2.58 0.05 14.82
CA THR A 172 1.42 0.29 13.96
C THR A 172 0.13 -0.14 14.65
N LEU A 173 0.06 -1.38 15.14
CA LEU A 173 -1.12 -1.93 15.81
C LEU A 173 -1.51 -1.11 17.04
N MET A 174 -0.53 -0.73 17.86
CA MET A 174 -0.78 0.14 19.01
C MET A 174 -1.26 1.53 18.60
N SER A 175 -0.69 2.15 17.57
CA SER A 175 -1.17 3.45 17.08
C SER A 175 -2.61 3.40 16.56
N CYS A 176 -3.05 2.25 16.04
CA CYS A 176 -4.42 2.03 15.55
C CYS A 176 -5.39 1.51 16.62
N ASN A 177 -4.97 1.48 17.88
CA ASN A 177 -5.71 0.91 19.00
C ASN A 177 -6.12 -0.58 18.89
N LEU A 178 -5.29 -1.38 18.21
CA LEU A 178 -5.51 -2.81 18.01
C LEU A 178 -4.74 -3.63 19.06
N ILE A 179 -5.17 -3.56 20.32
CA ILE A 179 -4.45 -4.13 21.48
C ILE A 179 -4.34 -5.66 21.37
N GLU A 180 -5.45 -6.34 21.04
CA GLU A 180 -5.47 -7.81 20.91
C GLU A 180 -4.47 -8.30 19.84
N LEU A 181 -4.50 -7.69 18.65
CA LEU A 181 -3.55 -8.00 17.59
C LEU A 181 -2.11 -7.63 17.96
N THR A 182 -1.90 -6.63 18.80
CA THR A 182 -0.56 -6.27 19.30
C THR A 182 0.01 -7.41 20.14
N MET A 183 -0.77 -7.96 21.07
CA MET A 183 -0.34 -9.07 21.91
C MET A 183 -0.11 -10.33 21.06
N ASP A 184 -1.00 -10.60 20.11
CA ASP A 184 -0.81 -11.66 19.12
C ASP A 184 0.48 -11.50 18.30
N CYS A 185 0.83 -10.28 17.93
CA CYS A 185 2.05 -9.98 17.18
C CYS A 185 3.29 -10.20 18.04
N PHE A 186 3.23 -9.85 19.33
CA PHE A 186 4.30 -10.09 20.28
C PHE A 186 4.53 -11.60 20.48
N GLU A 187 3.46 -12.40 20.57
CA GLU A 187 3.57 -13.87 20.60
C GLU A 187 4.12 -14.43 19.29
N LEU A 188 3.63 -13.96 18.13
CA LEU A 188 4.14 -14.35 16.82
C LEU A 188 5.65 -14.08 16.69
N MET A 189 6.12 -12.94 17.18
CA MET A 189 7.53 -12.58 17.20
C MET A 189 8.37 -13.63 17.93
N LYS A 190 7.92 -14.06 19.11
CA LYS A 190 8.55 -15.13 19.90
C LYS A 190 8.47 -16.49 19.19
N GLU A 191 7.32 -16.86 18.63
CA GLU A 191 7.14 -18.13 17.91
C GLU A 191 8.07 -18.27 16.70
N VAL A 192 8.34 -17.17 16.00
CA VAL A 192 9.28 -17.12 14.87
C VAL A 192 10.74 -17.21 15.34
N GLY A 193 10.99 -17.12 16.65
CA GLY A 193 12.33 -17.08 17.23
C GLY A 193 13.01 -15.71 17.07
N CYS A 194 12.23 -14.64 16.88
CA CYS A 194 12.71 -13.27 16.88
C CYS A 194 12.70 -12.75 18.32
N GLU A 195 13.87 -12.49 18.90
CA GLU A 195 13.94 -12.06 20.29
C GLU A 195 13.49 -10.60 20.45
N PRO A 196 12.54 -10.31 21.36
CA PRO A 196 12.15 -8.94 21.67
C PRO A 196 13.29 -8.13 22.27
N ASP A 197 13.51 -6.94 21.73
CA ASP A 197 14.55 -6.05 22.22
C ASP A 197 14.02 -5.16 23.36
N ARG A 198 14.92 -4.44 24.03
CA ARG A 198 14.56 -3.49 25.09
C ARG A 198 13.58 -2.42 24.62
N SER A 199 13.68 -2.00 23.36
CA SER A 199 12.77 -1.00 22.78
C SER A 199 11.37 -1.56 22.54
N THR A 200 11.24 -2.84 22.19
CA THR A 200 9.98 -3.57 22.07
C THR A 200 9.22 -3.56 23.39
N PHE A 201 9.87 -3.98 24.48
CA PHE A 201 9.26 -4.00 25.81
C PHE A 201 8.86 -2.61 26.28
N LYS A 202 9.74 -1.62 26.12
CA LYS A 202 9.46 -0.23 26.47
C LYS A 202 8.28 0.33 25.68
N LEU A 203 8.22 0.10 24.37
CA LEU A 203 7.12 0.49 23.51
C LEU A 203 5.79 -0.08 24.03
N LEU A 204 5.74 -1.40 24.25
CA LEU A 204 4.53 -2.08 24.69
C LEU A 204 4.06 -1.60 26.05
N VAL A 205 4.94 -1.56 27.05
CA VAL A 205 4.60 -1.09 28.40
C VAL A 205 4.05 0.33 28.37
N CYS A 206 4.78 1.28 27.76
CA CYS A 206 4.37 2.68 27.74
C CYS A 206 3.02 2.85 27.03
N GLN A 207 2.83 2.18 25.89
CA GLN A 207 1.60 2.34 25.11
C GLN A 207 0.40 1.61 25.74
N LEU A 208 0.60 0.46 26.39
CA LEU A 208 -0.47 -0.24 27.12
C LEU A 208 -0.93 0.56 28.35
N GLU A 209 0.01 1.08 29.15
CA GLU A 209 -0.31 1.95 30.29
C GLU A 209 -1.07 3.21 29.85
N SER A 210 -0.63 3.84 28.74
CA SER A 210 -1.30 5.04 28.20
C SER A 210 -2.75 4.81 27.77
N LYS A 211 -3.11 3.55 27.47
CA LYS A 211 -4.46 3.13 27.09
C LYS A 211 -5.27 2.58 28.25
N GLY A 212 -4.68 2.50 29.45
CA GLY A 212 -5.31 1.94 30.64
C GLY A 212 -5.22 0.42 30.76
N GLU A 213 -4.48 -0.25 29.88
CA GLU A 213 -4.31 -1.72 29.87
C GLU A 213 -3.21 -2.17 30.85
N MET A 214 -3.43 -1.90 32.14
CA MET A 214 -2.44 -2.15 33.19
C MET A 214 -2.10 -3.63 33.37
N SER A 215 -3.09 -4.52 33.25
CA SER A 215 -2.89 -5.97 33.39
C SER A 215 -1.95 -6.52 32.31
N LEU A 216 -2.15 -6.12 31.05
CA LEU A 216 -1.27 -6.49 29.95
C LEU A 216 0.11 -5.86 30.11
N SER A 217 0.18 -4.60 30.59
CA SER A 217 1.47 -3.97 30.88
C SER A 217 2.25 -4.72 31.96
N GLU A 218 1.62 -5.19 33.02
CA GLU A 218 2.27 -5.98 34.07
C GLU A 218 2.79 -7.31 33.53
N LEU A 219 1.99 -7.99 32.71
CA LEU A 219 2.42 -9.22 32.02
C LEU A 219 3.66 -8.99 31.16
N ILE A 220 3.69 -7.92 30.36
CA ILE A 220 4.85 -7.58 29.53
C ILE A 220 6.07 -7.23 30.39
N LYS A 221 5.90 -6.58 31.54
CA LYS A 221 6.99 -6.31 32.49
C LYS A 221 7.54 -7.60 33.09
N GLU A 222 6.70 -8.55 33.50
CA GLU A 222 7.12 -9.86 33.99
C GLU A 222 7.88 -10.63 32.92
N GLU A 223 7.37 -10.65 31.69
CA GLU A 223 8.06 -11.25 30.54
C GLU A 223 9.43 -10.59 30.34
N ALA A 224 9.51 -9.26 30.36
CA ALA A 224 10.78 -8.55 30.22
C ALA A 224 11.79 -8.94 31.30
N HIS A 225 11.36 -9.14 32.56
CA HIS A 225 12.24 -9.58 33.65
C HIS A 225 12.81 -10.98 33.39
N LYS A 226 12.08 -11.87 32.70
CA LYS A 226 12.62 -13.19 32.30
C LYS A 226 13.75 -13.06 31.28
N TYR A 227 13.69 -12.07 30.39
CA TYR A 227 14.73 -11.84 29.37
C TYR A 227 15.96 -11.10 29.92
N TYR A 228 15.76 -10.09 30.79
CA TYR A 228 16.81 -9.14 31.18
C TYR A 228 17.08 -9.04 32.70
N GLY A 229 16.33 -9.77 33.53
CA GLY A 229 16.43 -9.71 34.99
C GLY A 229 16.01 -8.34 35.56
N ASP A 230 16.58 -7.98 36.71
CA ASP A 230 16.33 -6.71 37.41
C ASP A 230 16.91 -5.48 36.67
N SER A 231 17.57 -5.67 35.52
CA SER A 231 18.17 -4.59 34.73
C SER A 231 17.14 -3.73 33.98
N LEU A 232 15.88 -3.72 34.42
CA LEU A 232 14.71 -3.22 33.70
C LEU A 232 14.26 -1.80 34.04
N GLU A 233 15.13 -1.01 34.67
CA GLU A 233 14.91 0.41 35.00
C GLU A 233 14.92 1.34 33.76
N PHE A 234 14.37 0.91 32.61
CA PHE A 234 14.43 1.64 31.33
C PHE A 234 13.39 2.75 31.15
N ILE A 235 12.48 2.94 32.09
CA ILE A 235 11.41 3.92 31.92
C ILE A 235 11.70 5.17 32.74
N ASP A 236 12.70 5.93 32.31
CA ASP A 236 12.83 7.33 32.69
C ASP A 236 11.62 8.12 32.15
N GLU A 237 11.05 9.02 32.96
CA GLU A 237 9.89 9.84 32.58
C GLU A 237 10.12 10.61 31.28
N GLN A 238 11.36 11.02 31.02
CA GLN A 238 11.74 11.80 29.84
C GLN A 238 11.69 10.99 28.53
N GLU A 239 11.83 9.66 28.60
CA GLU A 239 11.71 8.79 27.43
C GLU A 239 10.28 8.29 27.19
N ARG A 240 9.42 8.27 28.22
CA ARG A 240 7.96 8.02 28.05
C ARG A 240 7.35 9.05 27.11
N ASP A 241 7.67 10.32 27.32
CA ASP A 241 7.16 11.43 26.51
C ASP A 241 7.50 11.29 25.03
N ALA A 242 8.68 10.77 24.68
CA ALA A 242 9.06 10.57 23.28
C ALA A 242 8.27 9.43 22.62
N VAL A 243 8.01 8.35 23.34
CA VAL A 243 7.19 7.22 22.87
C VAL A 243 5.71 7.62 22.74
N LEU A 244 5.20 8.42 23.67
CA LEU A 244 3.81 8.90 23.66
C LEU A 244 3.56 10.00 22.63
N LYS A 245 4.50 10.94 22.45
CA LYS A 245 4.43 11.96 21.37
C LYS A 245 4.45 11.33 19.97
N PHE A 246 5.06 10.16 19.80
CA PHE A 246 4.96 9.41 18.54
C PHE A 246 3.53 8.92 18.29
N SER A 247 2.84 8.45 19.34
CA SER A 247 1.44 8.01 19.28
C SER A 247 0.48 9.14 18.88
N GLU A 248 0.71 10.36 19.37
CA GLU A 248 -0.13 11.53 19.03
C GLU A 248 0.06 12.04 17.59
N ASN A 249 1.24 11.84 17.00
CA ASN A 249 1.51 12.21 15.61
C ASN A 249 0.90 11.22 14.59
N CYS A 250 0.37 10.07 15.05
CA CYS A 250 -0.41 9.12 14.25
C CYS A 250 -1.87 9.53 14.03
N THR A 251 -2.18 10.83 14.07
CA THR A 251 -3.47 11.31 13.56
C THR A 251 -3.54 11.11 12.03
N PRO A 252 -4.76 10.87 11.46
CA PRO A 252 -4.94 10.64 10.02
C PRO A 252 -4.28 11.70 9.12
N ASP A 253 -4.08 12.91 9.64
CA ASP A 253 -3.72 14.09 8.87
C ASP A 253 -2.21 14.40 8.80
N ASN A 254 -1.35 13.77 9.62
CA ASN A 254 0.06 14.21 9.80
C ASN A 254 1.16 13.15 9.57
N PHE A 255 0.87 12.05 8.87
CA PHE A 255 1.89 11.02 8.59
C PHE A 255 2.67 11.29 7.30
N ASP A 256 3.90 11.79 7.43
CA ASP A 256 4.88 11.88 6.34
C ASP A 256 5.48 10.49 6.05
N PHE A 257 5.20 9.93 4.88
CA PHE A 257 5.82 8.68 4.41
C PHE A 257 7.36 8.76 4.26
N SER A 258 7.99 9.93 4.44
CA SER A 258 9.45 10.09 4.38
C SER A 258 10.20 9.23 5.41
N TRP A 259 9.63 9.01 6.60
CA TRP A 259 10.28 8.22 7.65
C TRP A 259 10.30 6.71 7.34
N ILE A 260 9.32 6.20 6.58
CA ILE A 260 9.25 4.78 6.15
C ILE A 260 10.37 4.46 5.14
N CYS A 261 10.93 5.47 4.46
CA CYS A 261 12.06 5.33 3.53
C CYS A 261 13.40 5.81 4.11
N ALA A 262 13.42 6.35 5.33
CA ALA A 262 14.66 6.69 6.01
C ALA A 262 15.25 5.43 6.64
N GLY A 263 16.00 4.65 5.85
CA GLY A 263 17.10 3.88 6.43
C GLY A 263 17.94 4.83 7.29
N GLN A 264 18.29 4.40 8.50
CA GLN A 264 19.02 5.23 9.46
C GLN A 264 20.10 6.06 8.76
N PRO A 265 20.25 7.37 9.08
CA PRO A 265 21.37 8.12 8.56
C PRO A 265 22.64 7.37 8.93
N ASN A 266 23.44 7.01 7.92
CA ASN A 266 24.78 6.46 8.11
C ASN A 266 25.43 7.21 9.26
N LYS A 267 25.73 6.51 10.36
CA LYS A 267 26.74 6.97 11.30
C LYS A 267 28.04 7.04 10.51
N VAL A 268 28.35 8.22 10.00
CA VAL A 268 29.71 8.59 9.62
C VAL A 268 30.49 8.54 10.92
N ILE A 269 31.10 7.40 11.20
CA ILE A 269 32.19 7.32 12.17
C ILE A 269 33.34 8.04 11.49
N LEU A 270 33.56 9.30 11.88
CA LEU A 270 34.83 9.96 11.67
C LEU A 270 35.88 9.19 12.50
N ALA A 271 36.81 8.56 11.81
CA ALA A 271 38.15 8.23 12.30
C ALA A 271 39.14 8.89 11.33
#